data_AF-A0A4U5TSG0-F1
#
_entry.id   AF-A0A4U5TSG0-F1
#
_cell.length_a   1.000
_cell.length_b   1.000
_cell.length_c   1.000
_cell.angle_alpha   90.00
_cell.angle_beta   90.00
_cell.angle_gamma   90.00
#
_symmetry.space_group_name_H-M   'P 1'
#
loop_
_entity.id
_entity.type
_entity.pdbx_description
1 polymer ?
#
loop_
_entity_poly.entity_id
_entity_poly.type
_entity_poly.pdbx_seq_one_letter_code
_entity_poly.pdbx_strand_id
1 'polypeptide(L)'
;MVEIYFGLTDKHVQNFEIIIQNQKKDNEKAHKILITDKHNFKQKFWDKVIISDAVFLKKGTHVFIDLYYMIKKIKAYKNIINQLKVYKKEKQVRIYLAYVEDVLSNYLFFSFHSNAEILIVEDGVLNYYNHSFKNISPKRFYIKKFLSQLFGIQFLKCQGHSSGIEYDRAVCQYLSFPEMAYWPKKAKQMPVEVFNLKALKNDLFIIGQENLTQIVGLQSYKTIFYEFVDDLKQNMSNFNIQHIYYKPRHKCLDFELKYMQEVFKDFNLKILNNEYLAEEDYFKNIQSAHIASMVSSALLTIYAKAGKDMKPQLRVMYKPVIQNDISRLFEKLEFIKLGQ
;
A
#
# COMPACT_ATOMS: atom_id res chain seq x y z
N MET A 1 13.20 23.77 -10.43
CA MET A 1 13.14 22.30 -10.27
C MET A 1 11.68 21.88 -10.39
N VAL A 2 11.42 20.75 -11.06
CA VAL A 2 10.08 20.15 -11.15
C VAL A 2 10.05 18.85 -10.36
N GLU A 3 9.02 18.67 -9.54
CA GLU A 3 8.76 17.44 -8.79
C GLU A 3 7.48 16.79 -9.28
N ILE A 4 7.57 15.54 -9.73
CA ILE A 4 6.44 14.77 -10.26
C ILE A 4 6.12 13.62 -9.30
N TYR A 5 4.91 13.59 -8.80
CA TYR A 5 4.42 12.60 -7.85
C TYR A 5 3.35 11.75 -8.52
N PHE A 6 3.52 10.42 -8.52
CA PHE A 6 2.54 9.51 -9.10
C PHE A 6 1.88 8.63 -8.05
N GLY A 7 0.64 9.00 -7.69
CA GLY A 7 -0.17 8.32 -6.68
C GLY A 7 -1.13 7.33 -7.32
N LEU A 8 -1.02 6.06 -6.94
CA LEU A 8 -1.92 4.99 -7.38
C LEU A 8 -3.01 4.66 -6.36
N THR A 9 -2.80 5.06 -5.12
CA THR A 9 -3.68 4.86 -3.96
C THR A 9 -3.72 6.14 -3.13
N ASP A 10 -4.77 6.32 -2.32
CA ASP A 10 -4.82 7.39 -1.30
C ASP A 10 -3.59 7.37 -0.40
N LYS A 11 -3.09 6.17 -0.05
CA LYS A 11 -1.90 6.00 0.78
C LYS A 11 -0.65 6.61 0.16
N HIS A 12 -0.46 6.47 -1.16
CA HIS A 12 0.70 7.09 -1.84
C HIS A 12 0.61 8.60 -1.77
N VAL A 13 -0.58 9.15 -2.04
CA VAL A 13 -0.83 10.59 -1.98
C VAL A 13 -0.56 11.11 -0.56
N GLN A 14 -1.09 10.45 0.47
CA GLN A 14 -0.83 10.79 1.86
C GLN A 14 0.68 10.75 2.20
N ASN A 15 1.39 9.71 1.77
CA ASN A 15 2.84 9.59 1.99
C ASN A 15 3.61 10.74 1.30
N PHE A 16 3.21 11.14 0.09
CA PHE A 16 3.82 12.29 -0.60
C PHE A 16 3.59 13.60 0.14
N GLU A 17 2.36 13.85 0.59
CA GLU A 17 2.02 15.06 1.36
C GLU A 17 2.80 15.14 2.67
N ILE A 18 2.97 14.01 3.36
CA ILE A 18 3.77 13.92 4.58
C ILE A 18 5.24 14.26 4.28
N ILE A 19 5.80 13.73 3.17
CA ILE A 19 7.15 14.06 2.74
C ILE A 19 7.27 15.57 2.45
N ILE A 20 6.35 16.15 1.69
CA ILE A 20 6.35 17.58 1.35
C ILE A 20 6.28 18.44 2.61
N GLN A 21 5.39 18.11 3.54
CA GLN A 21 5.21 18.85 4.79
C GLN A 21 6.46 18.88 5.67
N ASN A 22 7.29 17.83 5.59
CA ASN A 22 8.48 17.66 6.42
C ASN A 22 9.79 18.02 5.69
N GLN A 23 9.74 18.42 4.42
CA GLN A 23 10.90 18.95 3.72
C GLN A 23 11.16 20.40 4.16
N LYS A 24 12.42 20.73 4.45
CA LYS A 24 12.85 22.09 4.84
C LYS A 24 12.53 23.11 3.73
N LYS A 25 12.48 24.40 4.12
CA LYS A 25 12.14 25.56 3.26
C LYS A 25 12.90 25.64 1.93
N ASP A 26 14.06 25.00 1.79
CA ASP A 26 14.84 25.01 0.55
C ASP A 26 14.11 24.33 -0.64
N ASN A 27 13.11 23.48 -0.39
CA ASN A 27 12.23 22.90 -1.43
C ASN A 27 10.94 23.71 -1.70
N GLU A 28 10.74 24.88 -1.07
CA GLU A 28 9.58 25.76 -1.34
C GLU A 28 9.54 26.24 -2.80
N LYS A 29 10.68 26.26 -3.51
CA LYS A 29 10.79 26.71 -4.90
C LYS A 29 10.52 25.63 -5.97
N ALA A 30 10.17 24.41 -5.57
CA ALA A 30 9.89 23.34 -6.52
C ALA A 30 8.45 23.42 -7.04
N HIS A 31 8.27 23.31 -8.36
CA HIS A 31 6.95 23.18 -9.01
C HIS A 31 6.47 21.73 -8.89
N LYS A 32 5.45 21.49 -8.06
CA LYS A 32 4.98 20.17 -7.63
C LYS A 32 3.76 19.75 -8.43
N ILE A 33 3.87 18.58 -9.06
CA ILE A 33 2.83 18.01 -9.93
C ILE A 33 2.39 16.68 -9.37
N LEU A 34 1.12 16.57 -8.97
CA LEU A 34 0.50 15.30 -8.61
C LEU A 34 -0.18 14.67 -9.83
N ILE A 35 0.00 13.36 -10.01
CA ILE A 35 -0.75 12.52 -10.95
C ILE A 35 -1.54 11.50 -10.13
N THR A 36 -2.87 11.46 -10.29
CA THR A 36 -3.80 10.59 -9.56
C THR A 36 -5.05 10.28 -10.41
N ASP A 37 -5.93 9.36 -10.02
CA ASP A 37 -7.14 8.93 -10.75
C ASP A 37 -8.48 9.20 -10.03
N LYS A 38 -8.46 9.72 -8.78
CA LYS A 38 -9.56 10.31 -7.98
C LYS A 38 -9.27 10.34 -6.46
N HIS A 39 -8.08 9.91 -6.03
CA HIS A 39 -7.68 9.91 -4.61
C HIS A 39 -7.77 11.30 -3.97
N ASN A 40 -8.04 11.31 -2.67
CA ASN A 40 -8.14 12.54 -1.89
C ASN A 40 -6.75 13.17 -1.72
N PHE A 41 -6.66 14.48 -1.97
CA PHE A 41 -5.43 15.26 -1.79
C PHE A 41 -5.74 16.65 -1.23
N LYS A 42 -4.76 17.26 -0.56
CA LYS A 42 -4.82 18.62 -0.03
C LYS A 42 -4.19 19.57 -1.05
N GLN A 43 -5.03 20.36 -1.74
CA GLN A 43 -4.62 21.27 -2.82
C GLN A 43 -3.42 22.17 -2.48
N LYS A 44 -3.27 22.57 -1.20
CA LYS A 44 -2.16 23.42 -0.73
C LYS A 44 -0.75 22.87 -0.99
N PHE A 45 -0.61 21.57 -1.27
CA PHE A 45 0.69 20.95 -1.54
C PHE A 45 1.04 20.87 -3.04
N TRP A 46 0.14 21.29 -3.93
CA TRP A 46 0.24 21.00 -5.36
C TRP A 46 0.06 22.25 -6.20
N ASP A 47 1.07 22.54 -7.03
CA ASP A 47 0.97 23.60 -8.05
C ASP A 47 0.14 23.13 -9.25
N LYS A 48 0.17 21.82 -9.53
CA LYS A 48 -0.64 21.19 -10.58
C LYS A 48 -1.08 19.81 -10.16
N VAL A 49 -2.33 19.47 -10.47
CA VAL A 49 -2.87 18.11 -10.33
C VAL A 49 -3.38 17.64 -11.68
N ILE A 50 -2.89 16.48 -12.13
CA ILE A 50 -3.34 15.79 -13.33
C ILE A 50 -4.18 14.60 -12.90
N ILE A 51 -5.51 14.76 -13.02
CA ILE A 51 -6.47 13.71 -12.69
C ILE A 51 -6.72 12.84 -13.94
N SER A 52 -6.56 11.54 -13.79
CA SER A 52 -6.86 10.56 -14.82
C SER A 52 -8.37 10.36 -14.97
N ASP A 53 -8.82 10.18 -16.20
CA ASP A 53 -10.16 9.74 -16.56
C ASP A 53 -10.36 8.22 -16.40
N ALA A 54 -9.29 7.48 -16.09
CA ALA A 54 -9.30 6.05 -15.83
C ALA A 54 -8.91 5.75 -14.38
N VAL A 55 -9.64 4.84 -13.74
CA VAL A 55 -9.27 4.34 -12.40
C VAL A 55 -8.11 3.35 -12.54
N PHE A 56 -6.96 3.67 -11.96
CA PHE A 56 -5.69 2.96 -12.08
C PHE A 56 -5.73 1.54 -11.55
N LEU A 57 -6.47 1.28 -10.46
CA LEU A 57 -6.54 -0.04 -9.84
C LEU A 57 -7.78 -0.85 -10.27
N LYS A 58 -8.59 -0.32 -11.19
CA LYS A 58 -9.77 -1.04 -11.68
C LYS A 58 -9.36 -2.24 -12.53
N LYS A 59 -9.81 -3.42 -12.11
CA LYS A 59 -9.64 -4.70 -12.83
C LYS A 59 -10.98 -5.18 -13.36
N GLY A 60 -10.95 -5.98 -14.42
CA GLY A 60 -12.15 -6.65 -14.92
C GLY A 60 -12.47 -7.92 -14.14
N THR A 61 -13.74 -8.30 -14.14
CA THR A 61 -14.20 -9.59 -13.58
C THR A 61 -13.78 -10.78 -14.44
N HIS A 62 -13.61 -10.56 -15.74
CA HIS A 62 -13.14 -11.55 -16.71
C HIS A 62 -12.14 -10.93 -17.70
N VAL A 63 -11.46 -11.78 -18.47
CA VAL A 63 -10.33 -11.42 -19.34
C VAL A 63 -10.63 -10.25 -20.29
N PHE A 64 -11.79 -10.26 -20.95
CA PHE A 64 -12.17 -9.19 -21.89
C PHE A 64 -12.36 -7.84 -21.20
N ILE A 65 -13.00 -7.85 -20.03
CA ILE A 65 -13.25 -6.64 -19.24
C ILE A 65 -11.92 -6.12 -18.65
N ASP A 66 -11.01 -7.02 -18.23
CA ASP A 66 -9.70 -6.64 -17.73
C ASP A 66 -8.85 -5.99 -18.83
N LEU A 67 -8.91 -6.55 -20.05
CA LEU A 67 -8.26 -5.98 -21.22
C LEU A 67 -8.83 -4.61 -21.58
N TYR A 68 -10.15 -4.44 -21.55
CA TYR A 68 -10.82 -3.15 -21.76
C TYR A 68 -10.31 -2.10 -20.76
N TYR A 69 -10.28 -2.42 -19.46
CA TYR A 69 -9.77 -1.49 -18.45
C TYR A 69 -8.28 -1.20 -18.62
N MET A 70 -7.47 -2.19 -19.03
CA MET A 70 -6.06 -1.99 -19.33
C MET A 70 -5.86 -1.02 -20.50
N ILE A 71 -6.62 -1.17 -21.59
CA ILE A 71 -6.56 -0.25 -22.74
C ILE A 71 -6.99 1.16 -22.33
N LYS A 72 -8.11 1.29 -21.59
CA LYS A 72 -8.57 2.59 -21.08
C LYS A 72 -7.50 3.27 -20.23
N LYS A 73 -6.87 2.51 -19.34
CA LYS A 73 -5.77 2.99 -18.48
C LYS A 73 -4.56 3.45 -19.31
N ILE A 74 -4.16 2.71 -20.33
CA ILE A 74 -3.02 3.07 -21.20
C ILE A 74 -3.32 4.33 -22.03
N LYS A 75 -4.56 4.49 -22.53
CA LYS A 75 -5.00 5.73 -23.19
C LYS A 75 -4.89 6.94 -22.25
N ALA A 76 -5.36 6.78 -21.01
CA ALA A 76 -5.24 7.82 -20.00
C ALA A 76 -3.77 8.17 -19.70
N TYR A 77 -2.89 7.17 -19.63
CA TYR A 77 -1.45 7.37 -19.49
C TYR A 77 -0.83 8.13 -20.64
N LYS A 78 -1.27 7.89 -21.88
CA LYS A 78 -0.81 8.69 -23.02
C LYS A 78 -1.18 10.16 -22.85
N ASN A 79 -2.39 10.45 -22.39
CA ASN A 79 -2.85 11.82 -22.14
C ASN A 79 -2.03 12.50 -21.03
N ILE A 80 -1.78 11.79 -19.92
CA ILE A 80 -0.93 12.29 -18.84
C ILE A 80 0.49 12.57 -19.34
N ILE A 81 1.09 11.64 -20.08
CA ILE A 81 2.43 11.82 -20.67
C ILE A 81 2.46 13.05 -21.58
N ASN A 82 1.43 13.27 -22.40
CA ASN A 82 1.33 14.45 -23.25
C ASN A 82 1.31 15.75 -22.42
N GLN A 83 0.58 15.79 -21.30
CA GLN A 83 0.55 16.95 -20.40
C GLN A 83 1.89 17.19 -19.70
N LEU A 84 2.70 16.14 -19.48
CA LEU A 84 4.01 16.23 -18.85
C LEU A 84 5.14 16.57 -19.82
N LYS A 85 4.91 16.52 -21.15
CA LYS A 85 5.94 16.72 -22.17
C LYS A 85 6.72 18.03 -22.00
N VAL A 86 6.05 19.09 -21.54
CA VAL A 86 6.68 20.41 -21.32
C VAL A 86 7.81 20.35 -20.31
N TYR A 87 7.74 19.46 -19.32
CA TYR A 87 8.73 19.34 -18.26
C TYR A 87 9.93 18.44 -18.63
N LYS A 88 9.92 17.81 -19.81
CA LYS A 88 11.04 16.96 -20.26
C LYS A 88 12.34 17.71 -20.53
N LYS A 89 12.25 19.04 -20.71
CA LYS A 89 13.42 19.89 -21.01
C LYS A 89 13.95 20.60 -19.75
N GLU A 90 13.33 20.37 -18.60
CA GLU A 90 13.73 20.98 -17.34
C GLU A 90 15.09 20.46 -16.90
N LYS A 91 15.99 21.35 -16.46
CA LYS A 91 17.34 20.95 -16.06
C LYS A 91 17.34 19.99 -14.86
N GLN A 92 16.36 20.13 -13.97
CA GLN A 92 16.23 19.38 -12.73
C GLN A 92 14.81 18.86 -12.59
N VAL A 93 14.67 17.54 -12.72
CA VAL A 93 13.43 16.80 -12.54
C VAL A 93 13.64 15.77 -11.45
N ARG A 94 12.70 15.74 -10.51
CA ARG A 94 12.65 14.72 -9.47
C ARG A 94 11.31 14.00 -9.54
N ILE A 95 11.30 12.68 -9.43
CA ILE A 95 10.09 11.87 -9.58
C ILE A 95 9.93 10.97 -8.36
N TYR A 96 8.73 11.02 -7.77
CA TYR A 96 8.33 10.22 -6.62
C TYR A 96 7.39 9.10 -7.09
N LEU A 97 7.79 7.85 -6.84
CA LEU A 97 7.09 6.64 -7.30
C LEU A 97 7.05 5.59 -6.19
N ALA A 98 6.03 4.73 -6.20
CA ALA A 98 5.95 3.63 -5.25
C ALA A 98 6.63 2.35 -5.75
N TYR A 99 6.46 2.05 -7.04
CA TYR A 99 7.05 0.89 -7.72
C TYR A 99 7.11 1.13 -9.24
N VAL A 100 7.75 0.23 -10.02
CA VAL A 100 8.04 0.45 -11.46
C VAL A 100 7.33 -0.52 -12.42
N GLU A 101 6.37 -1.30 -11.93
CA GLU A 101 5.66 -2.33 -12.73
C GLU A 101 4.41 -1.83 -13.45
N ASP A 102 3.91 -0.66 -13.06
CA ASP A 102 2.83 -0.01 -13.76
C ASP A 102 3.37 0.76 -14.98
N VAL A 103 2.60 0.79 -16.07
CA VAL A 103 3.05 1.38 -17.35
C VAL A 103 3.50 2.83 -17.19
N LEU A 104 2.75 3.66 -16.45
CA LEU A 104 3.13 5.06 -16.27
C LEU A 104 4.34 5.20 -15.35
N SER A 105 4.36 4.47 -14.23
CA SER A 105 5.51 4.50 -13.31
C SER A 105 6.80 4.06 -14.00
N ASN A 106 6.74 3.01 -14.82
CA ASN A 106 7.86 2.50 -15.59
C ASN A 106 8.34 3.53 -16.63
N TYR A 107 7.41 4.15 -17.35
CA TYR A 107 7.73 5.20 -18.30
C TYR A 107 8.40 6.39 -17.62
N LEU A 108 7.85 6.87 -16.50
CA LEU A 108 8.42 7.95 -15.69
C LEU A 108 9.82 7.59 -15.19
N PHE A 109 9.99 6.36 -14.71
CA PHE A 109 11.26 5.88 -14.18
C PHE A 109 12.34 5.73 -15.25
N PHE A 110 12.02 5.10 -16.39
CA PHE A 110 13.03 4.72 -17.38
C PHE A 110 13.17 5.71 -18.53
N SER A 111 12.08 6.33 -18.98
CA SER A 111 11.97 6.91 -20.32
C SER A 111 11.54 8.39 -20.36
N PHE A 112 11.10 8.95 -19.23
CA PHE A 112 10.56 10.33 -19.22
C PHE A 112 11.65 11.38 -19.35
N HIS A 113 12.68 11.30 -18.50
CA HIS A 113 13.77 12.27 -18.43
C HIS A 113 15.09 11.53 -18.10
N SER A 114 16.16 11.78 -18.85
CA SER A 114 17.41 11.00 -18.75
C SER A 114 18.12 11.16 -17.41
N ASN A 115 18.07 12.37 -16.85
CA ASN A 115 18.77 12.78 -15.64
C ASN A 115 17.81 13.01 -14.46
N ALA A 116 16.63 12.39 -14.45
CA ALA A 116 15.71 12.54 -13.33
C ALA A 116 16.24 11.84 -12.07
N GLU A 117 16.14 12.53 -10.94
CA GLU A 117 16.30 11.92 -9.62
C GLU A 117 15.03 11.13 -9.30
N ILE A 118 15.16 9.84 -9.02
CA ILE A 118 14.02 9.04 -8.59
C ILE A 118 14.07 8.83 -7.08
N LEU A 119 12.95 9.13 -6.41
CA LEU A 119 12.75 8.82 -5.01
C LEU A 119 11.60 7.82 -4.90
N ILE A 120 11.89 6.70 -4.26
CA ILE A 120 10.89 5.68 -4.01
C ILE A 120 10.17 6.02 -2.70
N VAL A 121 8.87 5.81 -2.68
CA VAL A 121 8.03 6.02 -1.50
C VAL A 121 7.31 4.71 -1.20
N GLU A 122 7.10 4.41 0.08
CA GLU A 122 6.45 3.18 0.52
C GLU A 122 5.08 2.93 -0.17
N ASP A 123 4.97 1.79 -0.86
CA ASP A 123 3.72 1.24 -1.46
C ASP A 123 2.89 0.48 -0.40
N GLY A 124 3.59 -0.08 0.60
CA GLY A 124 3.06 -0.98 1.61
C GLY A 124 4.16 -1.98 1.99
N VAL A 125 3.84 -3.27 1.95
CA VAL A 125 4.80 -4.34 2.30
C VAL A 125 5.83 -4.61 1.20
N LEU A 126 5.63 -4.13 -0.04
CA LEU A 126 6.46 -4.42 -1.22
C LEU A 126 7.95 -4.14 -0.99
N ASN A 127 8.29 -3.07 -0.26
CA ASN A 127 9.67 -2.63 -0.06
C ASN A 127 10.50 -3.51 0.91
N TYR A 128 9.86 -4.49 1.55
CA TYR A 128 10.40 -5.24 2.68
C TYR A 128 10.71 -6.71 2.39
N TYR A 129 10.42 -7.19 1.18
CA TYR A 129 10.74 -8.55 0.76
C TYR A 129 11.26 -8.58 -0.67
N ASN A 130 11.76 -9.73 -1.13
CA ASN A 130 12.27 -9.85 -2.48
C ASN A 130 11.12 -9.93 -3.49
N HIS A 131 10.63 -8.78 -3.97
CA HIS A 131 9.70 -8.72 -5.08
C HIS A 131 10.43 -8.33 -6.35
N SER A 132 10.42 -9.21 -7.35
CA SER A 132 11.10 -9.02 -8.63
C SER A 132 10.21 -9.42 -9.80
N PHE A 133 10.71 -9.31 -11.02
CA PHE A 133 10.01 -9.80 -12.21
C PHE A 133 9.59 -11.27 -12.12
N LYS A 134 10.27 -12.11 -11.34
CA LYS A 134 9.91 -13.53 -11.13
C LYS A 134 8.55 -13.67 -10.43
N ASN A 135 8.14 -12.67 -9.66
CA ASN A 135 6.89 -12.63 -8.93
C ASN A 135 5.73 -12.06 -9.79
N ILE A 136 6.03 -11.53 -10.97
CA ILE A 136 5.05 -10.92 -11.87
C ILE A 136 4.62 -11.94 -12.92
N SER A 137 3.32 -11.99 -13.23
CA SER A 137 2.80 -12.77 -14.35
C SER A 137 3.45 -12.34 -15.69
N PRO A 138 4.23 -13.22 -16.36
CA PRO A 138 4.87 -12.89 -17.62
C PRO A 138 3.86 -12.50 -18.71
N LYS A 139 2.73 -13.23 -18.77
CA LYS A 139 1.62 -12.96 -19.69
C LYS A 139 1.12 -11.53 -19.52
N ARG A 140 0.85 -11.10 -18.28
CA ARG A 140 0.36 -9.75 -17.99
C ARG A 140 1.39 -8.68 -18.38
N PHE A 141 2.68 -8.93 -18.14
CA PHE A 141 3.75 -8.03 -18.56
C PHE A 141 3.78 -7.86 -20.08
N TYR A 142 3.74 -8.95 -20.85
CA TYR A 142 3.79 -8.88 -22.32
C TYR A 142 2.56 -8.18 -22.90
N ILE A 143 1.37 -8.40 -22.33
CA ILE A 143 0.15 -7.65 -22.73
C ILE A 143 0.34 -6.16 -22.47
N LYS A 144 0.79 -5.75 -21.28
CA LYS A 144 1.10 -4.34 -20.97
C LYS A 144 2.11 -3.78 -21.96
N LYS A 145 3.18 -4.53 -22.27
CA LYS A 145 4.23 -4.11 -23.21
C LYS A 145 3.69 -3.87 -24.60
N PHE A 146 2.96 -4.84 -25.15
CA PHE A 146 2.35 -4.75 -26.47
C PHE A 146 1.39 -3.55 -26.56
N LEU A 147 0.45 -3.44 -25.62
CA LEU A 147 -0.48 -2.32 -25.60
C LEU A 147 0.24 -0.98 -25.45
N SER A 148 1.22 -0.87 -24.56
CA SER A 148 1.99 0.37 -24.37
C SER A 148 2.70 0.78 -25.67
N GLN A 149 3.28 -0.18 -26.40
CA GLN A 149 3.90 0.07 -27.71
C GLN A 149 2.89 0.59 -28.73
N LEU A 150 1.68 0.01 -28.82
CA LEU A 150 0.62 0.50 -29.71
C LEU A 150 0.24 1.96 -29.44
N PHE A 151 0.30 2.40 -28.19
CA PHE A 151 0.03 3.80 -27.81
C PHE A 151 1.30 4.69 -27.80
N GLY A 152 2.44 4.18 -28.25
CA GLY A 152 3.71 4.89 -28.26
C GLY A 152 4.19 5.30 -26.87
N ILE A 153 4.03 4.41 -25.89
CA ILE A 153 4.55 4.52 -24.53
C ILE A 153 5.60 3.43 -24.35
N GLN A 154 6.83 3.84 -24.05
CA GLN A 154 7.92 2.89 -23.79
C GLN A 154 7.68 2.19 -22.45
N PHE A 155 7.65 0.85 -22.45
CA PHE A 155 7.52 0.01 -21.27
C PHE A 155 8.64 -1.02 -21.24
N LEU A 156 9.56 -0.87 -20.29
CA LEU A 156 10.77 -1.67 -20.16
C LEU A 156 10.63 -2.74 -19.08
N LYS A 157 11.34 -3.84 -19.29
CA LYS A 157 11.44 -4.91 -18.29
C LYS A 157 12.33 -4.44 -17.14
N CYS A 158 11.78 -4.44 -15.93
CA CYS A 158 12.57 -4.20 -14.72
C CYS A 158 13.53 -5.37 -14.47
N GLN A 159 14.79 -5.05 -14.20
CA GLN A 159 15.82 -5.94 -13.69
C GLN A 159 15.99 -5.60 -12.20
N GLY A 160 16.04 -6.60 -11.33
CA GLY A 160 16.12 -6.38 -9.89
C GLY A 160 14.77 -6.18 -9.20
N HIS A 161 14.80 -5.50 -8.05
CA HIS A 161 13.62 -5.27 -7.20
C HIS A 161 12.56 -4.38 -7.86
N SER A 162 11.29 -4.74 -7.72
CA SER A 162 10.13 -4.09 -8.34
C SER A 162 9.86 -2.66 -7.87
N SER A 163 10.45 -2.25 -6.76
CA SER A 163 10.46 -0.83 -6.36
C SER A 163 11.32 0.04 -7.28
N GLY A 164 12.30 -0.54 -7.97
CA GLY A 164 13.32 0.19 -8.74
C GLY A 164 14.50 0.74 -7.92
N ILE A 165 14.56 0.51 -6.60
CA ILE A 165 15.59 1.10 -5.72
C ILE A 165 17.04 0.69 -6.04
N GLU A 166 17.22 -0.49 -6.65
CA GLU A 166 18.54 -1.02 -7.00
C GLU A 166 19.24 -0.21 -8.10
N TYR A 167 18.48 0.48 -8.95
CA TYR A 167 19.03 1.28 -10.03
C TYR A 167 19.73 2.54 -9.52
N ASP A 168 20.80 2.96 -10.20
CA ASP A 168 21.59 4.14 -9.81
C ASP A 168 20.78 5.44 -9.77
N ARG A 169 19.81 5.60 -10.67
CA ARG A 169 18.93 6.78 -10.70
C ARG A 169 17.95 6.86 -9.53
N ALA A 170 17.72 5.75 -8.82
CA ALA A 170 16.97 5.76 -7.58
C ALA A 170 17.91 6.20 -6.46
N VAL A 171 17.71 7.43 -5.97
CA VAL A 171 18.60 8.08 -5.02
C VAL A 171 18.31 7.61 -3.60
N CYS A 172 17.04 7.47 -3.23
CA CYS A 172 16.62 6.93 -1.94
C CYS A 172 15.22 6.32 -1.97
N GLN A 173 14.86 5.60 -0.92
CA GLN A 173 13.49 5.17 -0.63
C GLN A 173 13.05 5.66 0.75
N TYR A 174 11.89 6.30 0.85
CA TYR A 174 11.29 6.69 2.13
C TYR A 174 10.37 5.60 2.63
N LEU A 175 10.72 5.00 3.77
CA LEU A 175 10.05 3.84 4.34
C LEU A 175 9.73 4.06 5.82
N SER A 176 8.67 3.41 6.30
CA SER A 176 8.31 3.42 7.72
C SER A 176 9.35 2.71 8.60
N PHE A 177 10.02 1.67 8.07
CA PHE A 177 11.04 0.88 8.78
C PHE A 177 12.30 0.68 7.90
N PRO A 178 13.14 1.71 7.69
CA PRO A 178 14.23 1.66 6.72
C PRO A 178 15.25 0.53 6.95
N GLU A 179 15.51 0.18 8.21
CA GLU A 179 16.43 -0.91 8.58
C GLU A 179 15.90 -2.30 8.21
N MET A 180 14.58 -2.43 8.07
CA MET A 180 13.91 -3.69 7.71
C MET A 180 13.71 -3.85 6.20
N ALA A 181 14.06 -2.83 5.41
CA ALA A 181 13.90 -2.85 3.96
C ALA A 181 14.67 -3.99 3.31
N TYR A 182 14.18 -4.51 2.19
CA TYR A 182 14.95 -5.46 1.38
C TYR A 182 16.26 -4.84 0.87
N TRP A 183 16.26 -3.51 0.64
CA TRP A 183 17.44 -2.74 0.23
C TRP A 183 17.72 -1.56 1.17
N PRO A 184 18.33 -1.80 2.35
CA PRO A 184 18.45 -0.78 3.40
C PRO A 184 19.45 0.34 3.06
N LYS A 185 20.45 0.09 2.21
CA LYS A 185 21.54 1.05 1.89
C LYS A 185 21.04 2.42 1.41
N LYS A 186 19.88 2.46 0.74
CA LYS A 186 19.26 3.69 0.21
C LYS A 186 17.98 4.08 0.97
N ALA A 187 17.65 3.37 2.05
CA ALA A 187 16.44 3.59 2.80
C ALA A 187 16.62 4.77 3.77
N LYS A 188 15.61 5.64 3.81
CA LYS A 188 15.49 6.75 4.74
C LYS A 188 14.19 6.60 5.51
N GLN A 189 14.22 6.99 6.78
CA GLN A 189 13.00 7.04 7.59
C GLN A 189 12.02 8.03 6.94
N MET A 190 10.85 7.53 6.55
CA MET A 190 9.74 8.38 6.18
C MET A 190 9.29 9.15 7.41
N PRO A 191 9.02 10.47 7.32
CA PRO A 191 8.35 11.18 8.40
C PRO A 191 7.00 10.49 8.65
N VAL A 192 6.71 10.17 9.90
CA VAL A 192 5.44 9.54 10.29
C VAL A 192 4.88 10.35 11.43
N GLU A 193 3.59 10.70 11.34
CA GLU A 193 2.87 11.27 12.47
C GLU A 193 2.76 10.23 13.57
N VAL A 194 3.33 10.54 14.74
CA VAL A 194 3.35 9.64 15.89
C VAL A 194 2.20 9.98 16.83
N PHE A 195 1.39 8.99 17.14
CA PHE A 195 0.26 9.09 18.07
C PHE A 195 0.66 8.54 19.43
N ASN A 196 0.53 9.38 20.46
CA ASN A 196 0.70 8.97 21.86
C ASN A 196 -0.69 8.93 22.51
N LEU A 197 -1.23 7.73 22.67
CA LEU A 197 -2.49 7.51 23.37
C LEU A 197 -2.21 7.24 24.85
N LYS A 198 -3.01 7.83 25.75
CA LYS A 198 -2.84 7.68 27.20
C LYS A 198 -3.05 6.24 27.68
N ALA A 199 -4.02 5.54 27.09
CA ALA A 199 -4.33 4.15 27.38
C ALA A 199 -5.02 3.51 26.17
N LEU A 200 -4.69 2.25 25.90
CA LEU A 200 -5.37 1.44 24.89
C LEU A 200 -6.56 0.72 25.50
N LYS A 201 -7.62 0.53 24.71
CA LYS A 201 -8.78 -0.25 25.13
C LYS A 201 -8.47 -1.74 25.00
N ASN A 202 -8.92 -2.55 25.95
CA ASN A 202 -8.76 -4.00 25.87
C ASN A 202 -9.80 -4.64 24.93
N ASP A 203 -9.80 -4.16 23.69
CA ASP A 203 -10.66 -4.60 22.59
C ASP A 203 -9.80 -5.27 21.50
N LEU A 204 -10.43 -5.99 20.59
CA LEU A 204 -9.79 -6.58 19.41
C LEU A 204 -10.21 -5.86 18.13
N PHE A 205 -9.24 -5.39 17.35
CA PHE A 205 -9.46 -4.83 16.02
C PHE A 205 -8.98 -5.78 14.93
N ILE A 206 -9.90 -6.30 14.12
CA ILE A 206 -9.64 -7.26 13.04
C ILE A 206 -9.77 -6.54 11.70
N ILE A 207 -8.72 -6.63 10.88
CA ILE A 207 -8.65 -6.02 9.55
C ILE A 207 -8.79 -7.11 8.50
N GLY A 208 -9.87 -7.05 7.71
CA GLY A 208 -10.16 -7.98 6.62
C GLY A 208 -9.17 -7.90 5.46
N GLN A 209 -9.09 -8.95 4.65
CA GLN A 209 -8.21 -9.06 3.47
C GLN A 209 -8.91 -9.78 2.31
N GLU A 210 -10.11 -9.34 1.95
CA GLU A 210 -10.96 -9.98 0.92
C GLU A 210 -10.29 -9.99 -0.45
N ASN A 211 -9.34 -9.10 -0.70
CA ASN A 211 -8.52 -9.09 -1.91
C ASN A 211 -7.65 -10.35 -2.07
N LEU A 212 -7.38 -11.10 -1.00
CA LEU A 212 -6.69 -12.39 -1.08
C LEU A 212 -7.47 -13.43 -1.88
N THR A 213 -8.80 -13.29 -2.02
CA THR A 213 -9.59 -14.13 -2.92
C THR A 213 -9.06 -14.12 -4.37
N GLN A 214 -8.46 -13.01 -4.81
CA GLN A 214 -7.85 -12.89 -6.14
C GLN A 214 -6.49 -13.58 -6.24
N ILE A 215 -5.86 -13.89 -5.11
CA ILE A 215 -4.51 -14.45 -5.03
C ILE A 215 -4.60 -15.97 -4.80
N VAL A 216 -5.36 -16.41 -3.81
CA VAL A 216 -5.45 -17.84 -3.41
C VAL A 216 -6.72 -18.53 -3.89
N GLY A 217 -7.68 -17.78 -4.45
CA GLY A 217 -9.01 -18.27 -4.81
C GLY A 217 -9.99 -18.23 -3.63
N LEU A 218 -11.29 -18.18 -3.94
CA LEU A 218 -12.34 -18.01 -2.92
C LEU A 218 -12.40 -19.15 -1.90
N GLN A 219 -12.27 -20.41 -2.34
CA GLN A 219 -12.35 -21.57 -1.43
C GLN A 219 -11.16 -21.62 -0.47
N SER A 220 -9.94 -21.48 -0.99
CA SER A 220 -8.73 -21.41 -0.16
C SER A 220 -8.78 -20.23 0.80
N TYR A 221 -9.25 -19.06 0.33
CA TYR A 221 -9.44 -17.89 1.18
C TYR A 221 -10.42 -18.17 2.32
N LYS A 222 -11.56 -18.80 2.03
CA LYS A 222 -12.55 -19.18 3.04
C LYS A 222 -11.96 -20.09 4.11
N THR A 223 -11.19 -21.11 3.73
CA THR A 223 -10.48 -21.98 4.67
C THR A 223 -9.52 -21.19 5.55
N ILE A 224 -8.65 -20.36 4.94
CA ILE A 224 -7.67 -19.55 5.68
C ILE A 224 -8.36 -18.55 6.63
N PHE A 225 -9.47 -17.96 6.20
CA PHE A 225 -10.25 -17.04 7.03
C PHE A 225 -10.85 -17.76 8.24
N TYR A 226 -11.40 -18.96 8.07
CA TYR A 226 -11.94 -19.75 9.17
C TYR A 226 -10.85 -20.13 10.17
N GLU A 227 -9.71 -20.65 9.70
CA GLU A 227 -8.56 -20.94 10.55
C GLU A 227 -8.08 -19.70 11.30
N PHE A 228 -7.99 -18.55 10.62
CA PHE A 228 -7.59 -17.28 11.25
C PHE A 228 -8.52 -16.87 12.39
N VAL A 229 -9.83 -16.97 12.17
CA VAL A 229 -10.85 -16.58 13.17
C VAL A 229 -10.86 -17.56 14.36
N ASP A 230 -10.65 -18.85 14.10
CA ASP A 230 -10.53 -19.87 15.15
C ASP A 230 -9.26 -19.66 15.99
N ASP A 231 -8.11 -19.45 15.34
CA ASP A 231 -6.84 -19.16 15.99
C ASP A 231 -6.95 -17.90 16.87
N LEU A 232 -7.66 -16.87 16.40
CA LEU A 232 -7.92 -15.67 17.18
C LEU A 232 -8.75 -15.98 18.42
N LYS A 233 -9.85 -16.72 18.30
CA LYS A 233 -10.69 -17.09 19.44
C LYS A 233 -9.90 -17.88 20.48
N GLN A 234 -9.05 -18.81 20.03
CA GLN A 234 -8.17 -19.56 20.93
C GLN A 234 -7.18 -18.65 21.64
N ASN A 235 -6.53 -17.74 20.91
CA ASN A 235 -5.56 -16.80 21.48
C ASN A 235 -6.21 -15.82 22.48
N MET A 236 -7.46 -15.42 22.21
CA MET A 236 -8.26 -14.51 23.04
C MET A 236 -8.59 -15.06 24.43
N SER A 237 -8.54 -16.37 24.64
CA SER A 237 -8.77 -16.96 25.98
C SER A 237 -7.81 -16.40 27.05
N ASN A 238 -6.68 -15.83 26.64
CA ASN A 238 -5.69 -15.21 27.51
C ASN A 238 -5.94 -13.71 27.76
N PHE A 239 -6.99 -13.12 27.19
CA PHE A 239 -7.26 -11.68 27.23
C PHE A 239 -8.70 -11.38 27.66
N ASN A 240 -8.89 -10.32 28.44
CA ASN A 240 -10.21 -9.83 28.82
C ASN A 240 -10.84 -8.91 27.74
N ILE A 241 -11.10 -9.46 26.54
CA ILE A 241 -11.63 -8.69 25.41
C ILE A 241 -13.11 -8.37 25.61
N GLN A 242 -13.48 -7.07 25.55
CA GLN A 242 -14.87 -6.63 25.67
C GLN A 242 -15.55 -6.45 24.31
N HIS A 243 -14.89 -5.76 23.38
CA HIS A 243 -15.43 -5.49 22.05
C HIS A 243 -14.54 -6.08 20.96
N ILE A 244 -15.18 -6.50 19.87
CA ILE A 244 -14.50 -6.91 18.65
C ILE A 244 -14.96 -5.99 17.52
N TYR A 245 -14.01 -5.34 16.87
CA TYR A 245 -14.26 -4.52 15.70
C TYR A 245 -13.75 -5.23 14.46
N TYR A 246 -14.61 -5.51 13.48
CA TYR A 246 -14.20 -6.05 12.19
C TYR A 246 -14.31 -4.99 11.10
N LYS A 247 -13.19 -4.66 10.46
CA LYS A 247 -13.13 -3.72 9.33
C LYS A 247 -12.85 -4.49 8.04
N PRO A 248 -13.86 -4.71 7.18
CA PRO A 248 -13.61 -5.23 5.84
C PRO A 248 -12.75 -4.25 5.03
N ARG A 249 -11.90 -4.74 4.12
CA ARG A 249 -11.05 -3.87 3.28
C ARG A 249 -11.87 -3.09 2.26
N HIS A 250 -12.89 -3.74 1.72
CA HIS A 250 -13.79 -3.14 0.73
C HIS A 250 -15.25 -3.44 1.06
N LYS A 251 -15.64 -4.71 0.92
CA LYS A 251 -16.97 -5.20 1.23
C LYS A 251 -16.80 -6.56 1.90
N CYS A 252 -17.37 -6.68 3.10
CA CYS A 252 -17.44 -7.94 3.82
C CYS A 252 -18.15 -8.99 2.97
N LEU A 253 -17.58 -10.20 2.90
CA LEU A 253 -18.22 -11.32 2.24
C LEU A 253 -19.23 -11.97 3.20
N ASP A 254 -20.36 -12.45 2.67
CA ASP A 254 -21.45 -12.98 3.51
C ASP A 254 -21.00 -14.13 4.43
N PHE A 255 -20.07 -14.97 3.95
CA PHE A 255 -19.54 -16.07 4.75
C PHE A 255 -18.63 -15.58 5.89
N GLU A 256 -17.89 -14.48 5.70
CA GLU A 256 -17.03 -13.91 6.74
C GLU A 256 -17.90 -13.38 7.87
N LEU A 257 -18.92 -12.60 7.52
CA LEU A 257 -19.87 -12.05 8.47
C LEU A 257 -20.55 -13.15 9.28
N LYS A 258 -21.11 -14.16 8.60
CA LYS A 258 -21.79 -15.28 9.24
C LYS A 258 -20.85 -16.02 10.20
N TYR A 259 -19.64 -16.33 9.77
CA TYR A 259 -18.68 -17.07 10.58
C TYR A 259 -18.19 -16.26 11.79
N MET A 260 -17.88 -14.98 11.59
CA MET A 260 -17.51 -14.06 12.68
C MET A 260 -18.61 -13.95 13.73
N GLN A 261 -19.87 -13.81 13.32
CA GLN A 261 -21.02 -13.74 14.22
C GLN A 261 -21.23 -15.04 14.99
N GLU A 262 -20.97 -16.19 14.37
CA GLU A 262 -21.07 -17.49 15.02
C GLU A 262 -19.95 -17.70 16.05
N VAL A 263 -18.70 -17.47 15.65
CA VAL A 263 -17.52 -17.69 16.50
C VAL A 263 -17.47 -16.71 17.67
N PHE A 264 -17.86 -15.45 17.43
CA PHE A 264 -17.84 -14.37 18.42
C PHE A 264 -19.23 -13.97 18.95
N LYS A 265 -20.20 -14.89 18.94
CA LYS A 265 -21.57 -14.64 19.43
C LYS A 265 -21.64 -14.13 20.87
N ASP A 266 -20.66 -14.47 21.70
CA ASP A 266 -20.58 -14.10 23.11
C ASP A 266 -19.84 -12.76 23.33
N PHE A 267 -19.44 -12.08 22.26
CA PHE A 267 -18.73 -10.79 22.29
C PHE A 267 -19.58 -9.70 21.63
N ASN A 268 -19.29 -8.43 21.96
CA ASN A 268 -19.86 -7.29 21.24
C ASN A 268 -19.11 -7.08 19.91
N LEU A 269 -19.52 -7.81 18.87
CA LEU A 269 -18.97 -7.70 17.51
C LEU A 269 -19.61 -6.54 16.74
N LYS A 270 -18.78 -5.56 16.34
CA LYS A 270 -19.17 -4.44 15.49
C LYS A 270 -18.47 -4.49 14.12
N ILE A 271 -19.28 -4.49 13.06
CA ILE A 271 -18.79 -4.43 11.68
C ILE A 271 -18.66 -2.96 11.23
N LEU A 272 -17.49 -2.56 10.74
CA LEU A 272 -17.16 -1.18 10.38
C LEU A 272 -17.28 -0.92 8.88
N ASN A 273 -18.50 -0.68 8.42
CA ASN A 273 -18.79 -0.34 7.02
C ASN A 273 -18.76 1.18 6.77
N ASN A 274 -17.58 1.80 6.94
CA ASN A 274 -17.35 3.21 6.62
C ASN A 274 -16.26 3.37 5.54
N GLU A 275 -16.02 4.59 5.08
CA GLU A 275 -15.03 4.90 4.04
C GLU A 275 -13.61 5.15 4.58
N TYR A 276 -13.41 5.15 5.91
CA TYR A 276 -12.09 5.37 6.50
C TYR A 276 -11.15 4.19 6.23
N LEU A 277 -9.86 4.50 6.09
CA LEU A 277 -8.81 3.49 6.09
C LEU A 277 -8.74 2.82 7.48
N ALA A 278 -8.25 1.57 7.52
CA ALA A 278 -8.19 0.81 8.78
C ALA A 278 -7.35 1.52 9.85
N GLU A 279 -6.21 2.12 9.47
CA GLU A 279 -5.39 2.92 10.39
C GLU A 279 -6.07 4.21 10.85
N GLU A 280 -6.91 4.82 10.02
CA GLU A 280 -7.63 6.06 10.39
C GLU A 280 -8.72 5.76 11.40
N ASP A 281 -9.50 4.70 11.16
CA ASP A 281 -10.49 4.18 12.12
C ASP A 281 -9.82 3.80 13.43
N TYR A 282 -8.65 3.15 13.34
CA TYR A 282 -7.90 2.75 14.51
C TYR A 282 -7.56 3.93 15.43
N PHE A 283 -6.91 4.97 14.90
CA PHE A 283 -6.47 6.10 15.72
C PHE A 283 -7.61 7.03 16.14
N LYS A 284 -8.66 7.19 15.30
CA LYS A 284 -9.78 8.09 15.60
C LYS A 284 -10.80 7.49 16.56
N ASN A 285 -11.13 6.21 16.40
CA ASN A 285 -12.35 5.63 16.98
C ASN A 285 -12.09 4.43 17.88
N ILE A 286 -11.12 3.57 17.53
CA ILE A 286 -11.02 2.23 18.09
C ILE A 286 -10.00 2.19 19.23
N GLN A 287 -8.71 2.40 18.90
CA GLN A 287 -7.60 2.44 19.86
C GLN A 287 -7.44 1.14 20.69
N SER A 288 -7.68 0.00 20.04
CA SER A 288 -7.55 -1.34 20.62
C SER A 288 -6.10 -1.71 20.95
N ALA A 289 -5.89 -2.39 22.07
CA ALA A 289 -4.61 -2.99 22.44
C ALA A 289 -4.27 -4.18 21.53
N HIS A 290 -5.29 -4.90 21.03
CA HIS A 290 -5.12 -6.09 20.19
C HIS A 290 -5.54 -5.79 18.76
N ILE A 291 -4.68 -6.11 17.79
CA ILE A 291 -4.93 -5.87 16.37
C ILE A 291 -4.56 -7.12 15.58
N ALA A 292 -5.42 -7.56 14.66
CA ALA A 292 -5.21 -8.80 13.92
C ALA A 292 -5.51 -8.68 12.42
N SER A 293 -4.75 -9.40 11.58
CA SER A 293 -5.07 -9.56 10.16
C SER A 293 -4.34 -10.74 9.50
N MET A 294 -4.85 -11.23 8.36
CA MET A 294 -4.18 -12.22 7.49
C MET A 294 -3.11 -11.57 6.59
N VAL A 295 -2.21 -10.75 7.14
CA VAL A 295 -1.14 -9.98 6.45
C VAL A 295 -1.46 -8.58 5.88
N SER A 296 -2.40 -7.84 6.47
CA SER A 296 -2.63 -6.43 6.09
C SER A 296 -1.42 -5.52 6.33
N SER A 297 -1.09 -4.68 5.34
CA SER A 297 -0.11 -3.58 5.52
C SER A 297 -0.58 -2.53 6.54
N ALA A 298 -1.87 -2.46 6.87
CA ALA A 298 -2.37 -1.57 7.90
C ALA A 298 -1.80 -1.90 9.29
N LEU A 299 -1.43 -3.17 9.54
CA LEU A 299 -0.73 -3.56 10.78
C LEU A 299 0.60 -2.79 10.92
N LEU A 300 1.38 -2.72 9.84
CA LEU A 300 2.62 -1.94 9.81
C LEU A 300 2.36 -0.46 10.00
N THR A 301 1.36 0.10 9.31
CA THR A 301 1.05 1.53 9.41
C THR A 301 0.66 1.91 10.83
N ILE A 302 -0.20 1.12 11.49
CA ILE A 302 -0.62 1.38 12.87
C ILE A 302 0.60 1.27 13.79
N TYR A 303 1.40 0.22 13.67
CA TYR A 303 2.59 0.04 14.50
C TYR A 303 3.62 1.16 14.27
N ALA A 304 3.83 1.61 13.03
CA ALA A 304 4.75 2.70 12.70
C ALA A 304 4.32 4.04 13.32
N LYS A 305 3.02 4.30 13.31
CA LYS A 305 2.40 5.52 13.87
C LYS A 305 2.27 5.48 15.38
N ALA A 306 2.36 4.31 16.02
CA ALA A 306 2.29 4.19 17.48
C ALA A 306 3.53 4.81 18.15
N GLY A 307 3.29 5.62 19.18
CA GLY A 307 4.32 6.19 20.04
C GLY A 307 5.14 5.14 20.78
N LYS A 308 6.32 5.54 21.27
CA LYS A 308 7.24 4.65 22.01
C LYS A 308 6.58 3.99 23.20
N ASP A 309 5.71 4.70 23.92
CA ASP A 309 5.03 4.18 25.11
C ASP A 309 3.83 3.28 24.74
N MET A 310 3.30 3.44 23.53
CA MET A 310 2.15 2.68 23.03
C MET A 310 2.57 1.33 22.45
N LYS A 311 3.70 1.26 21.75
CA LYS A 311 4.17 0.03 21.08
C LYS A 311 4.26 -1.19 22.00
N PRO A 312 4.81 -1.12 23.22
CA PRO A 312 4.85 -2.26 24.14
C PRO A 312 3.47 -2.74 24.60
N GLN A 313 2.45 -1.89 24.49
CA GLN A 313 1.07 -2.22 24.86
C GLN A 313 0.29 -2.84 23.69
N LEU A 314 0.82 -2.77 22.47
CA LEU A 314 0.18 -3.31 21.28
C LEU A 314 0.50 -4.79 21.09
N ARG A 315 -0.55 -5.60 21.03
CA ARG A 315 -0.48 -6.98 20.58
C ARG A 315 -0.92 -7.05 19.12
N VAL A 316 0.07 -7.01 18.24
CA VAL A 316 -0.17 -7.12 16.80
C VAL A 316 -0.07 -8.59 16.41
N MET A 317 -1.17 -9.15 15.96
CA MET A 317 -1.32 -10.55 15.56
C MET A 317 -1.46 -10.66 14.05
N TYR A 318 -0.91 -11.73 13.47
CA TYR A 318 -1.13 -12.02 12.06
C TYR A 318 -1.21 -13.51 11.76
N LYS A 319 -2.00 -13.86 10.75
CA LYS A 319 -2.00 -15.20 10.14
C LYS A 319 -1.25 -15.11 8.81
N PRO A 320 -0.17 -15.87 8.61
CA PRO A 320 0.52 -15.92 7.33
C PRO A 320 -0.37 -16.55 6.26
N VAL A 321 -0.26 -16.06 5.03
CA VAL A 321 -0.97 -16.60 3.86
C VAL A 321 0.08 -17.15 2.91
N ILE A 322 0.27 -18.48 2.86
CA ILE A 322 1.22 -19.27 2.01
C ILE A 322 2.65 -18.72 1.95
N GLN A 323 3.68 -19.49 2.37
CA GLN A 323 5.14 -19.19 2.23
C GLN A 323 5.47 -17.71 1.92
N ASN A 324 5.10 -16.83 2.84
CA ASN A 324 5.08 -15.40 2.56
C ASN A 324 6.31 -14.75 3.16
N ASP A 325 7.16 -14.18 2.31
CA ASP A 325 8.32 -13.40 2.75
C ASP A 325 7.92 -12.22 3.66
N ILE A 326 6.67 -11.75 3.58
CA ILE A 326 6.10 -10.74 4.49
C ILE A 326 6.11 -11.23 5.95
N SER A 327 6.00 -12.54 6.20
CA SER A 327 6.04 -13.10 7.56
C SER A 327 7.35 -12.77 8.26
N ARG A 328 8.48 -12.74 7.52
CA ARG A 328 9.79 -12.40 8.08
C ARG A 328 9.84 -10.96 8.57
N LEU A 329 9.14 -10.04 7.90
CA LEU A 329 9.04 -8.65 8.36
C LEU A 329 8.27 -8.58 9.67
N PHE A 330 7.13 -9.27 9.77
CA PHE A 330 6.31 -9.27 10.98
C PHE A 330 7.01 -9.96 12.15
N GLU A 331 7.74 -11.05 11.90
CA GLU A 331 8.58 -11.73 12.90
C GLU A 331 9.67 -10.80 13.44
N LYS A 332 10.34 -10.02 12.57
CA LYS A 332 11.32 -9.01 12.99
C LYS A 332 10.73 -7.85 13.80
N LEU A 333 9.43 -7.60 13.67
CA LEU A 333 8.70 -6.62 14.46
C LEU A 333 8.06 -7.23 15.72
N GLU A 334 8.37 -8.49 16.01
CA GLU A 334 7.85 -9.24 17.16
C GLU A 334 6.31 -9.36 17.16
N PHE A 335 5.70 -9.38 15.97
CA PHE A 335 4.27 -9.62 15.86
C PHE A 335 3.95 -11.08 16.16
N ILE A 336 2.81 -11.31 16.80
CA ILE A 336 2.34 -12.63 17.22
C ILE A 336 1.80 -13.38 16.00
N LYS A 337 2.42 -14.50 15.66
CA LYS A 337 1.99 -15.37 14.58
C LYS A 337 0.90 -16.32 15.06
N LEU A 338 -0.22 -16.37 14.35
CA LEU A 338 -1.37 -17.22 14.68
C LEU A 338 -1.26 -18.61 14.04
N GLY A 339 -1.76 -19.63 14.76
CA GLY A 339 -1.78 -21.03 14.31
C GLY A 339 -0.42 -21.72 14.36
N GLN A 340 0.40 -21.38 15.37
CA GLN A 340 1.63 -22.09 15.71
C GLN A 340 1.44 -22.99 16.93
#